data_AF-A0A6L5F8H1-F1
#
_entry.id   AF-A0A6L5F8H1-F1
#
_cell.length_a   1.000
_cell.length_b   1.000
_cell.length_c   1.000
_cell.angle_alpha   90.00
_cell.angle_beta   90.00
_cell.angle_gamma   90.00
#
_symmetry.space_group_name_H-M   'P 1'
#
loop_
_entity.id
_entity.type
_entity.pdbx_description
1 polymer ?
#
loop_
_entity_poly.entity_id
_entity_poly.type
_entity_poly.pdbx_seq_one_letter_code
_entity_poly.pdbx_strand_id
1 'polypeptide(L)'
;MQEREHMTAAREALYTRLREVLGYSEAETLIEIMPQTSDITRTDIDDLSANIEIVKLRVGHLEDRMDRLEDRMDRLEDRMDRLETLMERFDDRLHDFHGELRQQTRTFVLASTSSAAIVAMVSFAAASLI
;
A
#
# COMPACT_ATOMS: atom_id res chain seq x y z
N MET A 1 12.99 6.90 -46.13
CA MET A 1 13.81 6.96 -47.37
C MET A 1 13.84 8.38 -47.92
N GLN A 2 12.68 9.00 -48.19
CA GLN A 2 12.55 10.40 -48.61
C GLN A 2 13.30 11.42 -47.75
N GLU A 3 13.27 11.30 -46.42
CA GLU A 3 13.89 12.28 -45.52
C GLU A 3 15.43 12.22 -45.54
N ARG A 4 16.00 11.02 -45.71
CA ARG A 4 17.45 10.83 -45.89
C ARG A 4 17.93 11.40 -47.22
N GLU A 5 17.16 11.16 -48.29
CA GLU A 5 17.42 11.71 -49.62
C GLU A 5 17.33 13.25 -49.63
N HIS A 6 16.35 13.82 -48.92
CA HIS A 6 16.20 15.28 -48.80
C HIS A 6 17.36 15.92 -48.03
N MET A 7 17.86 15.22 -47.02
CA MET A 7 18.93 15.72 -46.17
C MET A 7 20.31 15.60 -46.82
N THR A 8 20.54 14.57 -47.64
CA THR A 8 21.70 14.49 -48.53
C THR A 8 21.65 15.57 -49.60
N ALA A 9 20.49 15.80 -50.23
CA ALA A 9 20.33 16.87 -51.22
C ALA A 9 20.56 18.27 -50.63
N ALA A 10 20.08 18.52 -49.40
CA ALA A 10 20.31 19.78 -48.70
C ALA A 10 21.80 19.99 -48.36
N ARG A 11 22.50 18.93 -47.97
CA ARG A 11 23.94 18.96 -47.66
C ARG A 11 24.79 19.16 -48.91
N GLU A 12 24.40 18.58 -50.04
CA GLU A 12 25.03 18.81 -51.34
C GLU A 12 24.82 20.26 -51.82
N ALA A 13 23.60 20.78 -51.74
CA ALA A 13 23.32 22.18 -52.07
C ALA A 13 24.11 23.16 -51.18
N LEU A 14 24.23 22.85 -49.89
CA LEU A 14 25.05 23.61 -48.94
C LEU A 14 26.54 23.55 -49.32
N TYR A 15 27.06 22.38 -49.69
CA TYR A 15 28.44 22.22 -50.16
C TYR A 15 28.72 23.06 -51.40
N THR A 16 27.83 23.03 -52.40
CA THR A 16 27.94 23.87 -53.60
C THR A 16 28.02 25.35 -53.23
N ARG A 17 27.17 25.80 -52.31
CA ARG A 17 27.14 27.21 -51.93
C ARG A 17 28.35 27.64 -51.09
N LEU A 18 28.82 26.79 -50.18
CA LEU A 18 30.02 27.05 -49.39
C LEU A 18 31.26 27.12 -50.29
N ARG A 19 31.35 26.25 -51.30
CA ARG A 19 32.44 26.25 -52.27
C ARG A 19 32.52 27.56 -53.06
N GLU A 20 31.39 28.12 -53.46
CA GLU A 20 31.32 29.40 -54.19
C GLU A 20 31.78 30.59 -53.35
N VAL A 21 31.51 30.57 -52.03
CA VAL A 21 31.78 31.70 -51.14
C VAL A 21 33.17 31.63 -50.50
N LEU A 22 33.60 30.43 -50.09
CA LEU A 22 34.75 30.22 -49.21
C LEU A 22 35.93 29.54 -49.90
N GLY A 23 35.74 28.97 -51.09
CA GLY A 23 36.74 28.13 -51.76
C GLY A 23 36.60 26.65 -51.41
N TYR A 24 37.41 25.81 -52.07
CA TYR A 24 37.29 24.35 -52.00
C TYR A 24 37.70 23.78 -50.64
N SER A 25 38.87 24.17 -50.12
CA SER A 25 39.41 23.62 -48.87
C SER A 25 38.56 23.98 -47.66
N GLU A 26 38.11 25.23 -47.57
CA GLU A 26 37.34 25.75 -46.45
C GLU A 26 35.94 25.14 -46.41
N ALA A 27 35.32 24.94 -47.58
CA ALA A 27 34.03 24.28 -47.70
C ALA A 27 34.10 22.79 -47.32
N GLU A 28 35.18 22.10 -47.69
CA GLU A 28 35.41 20.69 -47.35
C GLU A 28 35.58 20.52 -45.83
N THR A 29 36.45 21.31 -45.19
CA THR A 29 36.65 21.25 -43.74
C THR A 29 35.37 21.59 -42.97
N LEU A 30 34.61 22.61 -43.38
CA LEU A 30 33.34 22.96 -42.72
C LEU A 30 32.31 21.84 -42.83
N ILE A 31 32.19 21.22 -43.99
CA ILE A 31 31.26 20.10 -44.21
C ILE A 31 31.69 18.89 -43.39
N GLU A 32 32.99 18.61 -43.30
CA GLU A 32 33.54 17.53 -42.48
C GLU A 32 33.24 17.70 -40.98
N ILE A 33 33.41 18.91 -40.43
CA ILE A 33 33.16 19.17 -39.00
C ILE A 33 31.68 19.37 -38.67
N MET A 34 30.84 19.69 -39.65
CA MET A 34 29.41 19.89 -39.42
C MET A 34 28.76 18.56 -39.04
N PRO A 35 28.11 18.48 -37.87
CA PRO A 35 27.45 17.26 -37.42
C PRO A 35 26.38 16.83 -38.43
N GLN A 36 26.25 15.51 -38.62
CA GLN A 36 25.13 14.92 -39.35
C GLN A 36 23.89 15.11 -38.46
N THR A 37 23.16 16.22 -38.63
CA THR A 37 22.20 16.75 -37.65
C THR A 37 20.95 15.90 -37.38
N SER A 38 20.79 14.71 -37.93
CA SER A 38 19.54 13.94 -37.84
C SER A 38 19.62 12.55 -37.23
N ASP A 39 20.65 11.75 -37.52
CA ASP A 39 20.55 10.31 -37.22
C ASP A 39 20.72 10.02 -35.72
N ILE A 40 21.66 10.68 -35.02
CA ILE A 40 21.91 10.41 -33.60
C ILE A 40 20.77 10.96 -32.74
N THR A 41 20.41 12.23 -32.91
CA THR A 41 19.36 12.88 -32.10
C THR A 41 17.98 12.24 -32.30
N ARG A 42 17.65 11.77 -33.51
CA ARG A 42 16.37 11.11 -33.76
C ARG A 42 16.32 9.72 -33.13
N THR A 43 17.41 8.96 -33.24
CA THR A 43 17.51 7.63 -32.60
C THR A 43 17.37 7.74 -31.09
N ASP A 44 18.06 8.71 -30.47
CA ASP A 44 17.97 8.94 -29.02
C ASP A 44 16.54 9.35 -28.58
N ILE A 45 15.83 10.12 -29.41
CA ILE A 45 14.43 10.52 -29.15
C ILE A 45 13.49 9.32 -29.28
N ASP A 46 13.70 8.45 -30.26
CA ASP A 46 12.90 7.23 -30.45
C ASP A 46 13.12 6.27 -29.27
N ASP A 47 14.36 6.09 -28.83
CA ASP A 47 14.70 5.28 -27.64
C ASP A 47 14.11 5.88 -26.36
N LEU A 48 14.17 7.21 -26.19
CA LEU A 48 13.54 7.88 -25.07
C LEU A 48 12.01 7.69 -25.09
N SER A 49 11.41 7.78 -26.27
CA SER A 49 9.97 7.58 -26.44
C SER A 49 9.55 6.16 -26.07
N ALA A 50 10.30 5.14 -26.50
CA ALA A 50 10.08 3.75 -26.12
C ALA A 50 10.24 3.54 -24.61
N ASN A 51 11.26 4.14 -23.99
CA ASN A 51 11.46 4.08 -22.54
C ASN A 51 10.30 4.73 -21.77
N ILE A 52 9.77 5.86 -22.25
CA ILE A 52 8.60 6.53 -21.66
C ILE A 52 7.37 5.64 -21.74
N GLU A 53 7.16 4.92 -22.84
CA GLU A 53 6.04 3.98 -22.97
C GLU A 53 6.15 2.83 -21.96
N ILE A 54 7.34 2.26 -21.80
CA ILE A 54 7.60 1.23 -20.77
C ILE A 54 7.32 1.77 -19.37
N VAL A 55 7.74 3.00 -19.07
CA VAL A 55 7.46 3.63 -17.77
C VAL A 55 5.96 3.81 -17.55
N LYS A 56 5.21 4.29 -18.55
CA LYS A 56 3.75 4.43 -18.46
C LYS A 56 3.07 3.11 -18.14
N LEU A 57 3.46 2.03 -18.82
CA LEU A 57 2.92 0.69 -18.56
C LEU A 57 3.22 0.22 -17.13
N ARG A 58 4.44 0.46 -16.64
CA ARG A 58 4.82 0.12 -15.26
C ARG A 58 4.05 0.93 -14.22
N VAL A 59 3.82 2.21 -14.49
CA VAL A 59 3.02 3.08 -13.62
C VAL A 59 1.56 2.60 -13.59
N GLY A 60 0.95 2.29 -14.73
CA GLY A 60 -0.40 1.74 -14.77
C GLY A 60 -0.53 0.42 -13.99
N HIS A 61 0.46 -0.47 -14.08
CA HIS A 61 0.47 -1.69 -13.27
C HIS A 61 0.62 -1.42 -11.76
N LEU A 62 1.31 -0.34 -11.38
CA LEU A 62 1.42 0.07 -9.98
C LEU A 62 0.10 0.65 -9.48
N GLU A 63 -0.59 1.47 -10.28
CA GLU A 63 -1.93 1.99 -9.99
C GLU A 63 -2.91 0.84 -9.73
N ASP A 64 -2.99 -0.14 -10.64
CA ASP A 64 -3.82 -1.34 -10.46
C ASP A 64 -3.51 -2.13 -9.17
N ARG A 65 -2.23 -2.14 -8.76
CA ARG A 65 -1.81 -2.81 -7.53
C ARG A 65 -2.18 -2.02 -6.29
N MET A 66 -2.17 -0.69 -6.37
CA MET A 66 -2.60 0.20 -5.29
C MET A 66 -4.09 0.07 -5.07
N ASP A 67 -4.91 0.08 -6.13
CA ASP A 67 -6.36 -0.12 -6.03
C ASP A 67 -6.70 -1.45 -5.33
N ARG A 68 -6.02 -2.54 -5.72
CA ARG A 68 -6.18 -3.85 -5.05
C ARG A 68 -5.71 -3.85 -3.60
N LEU A 69 -4.78 -2.98 -3.24
CA LEU A 69 -4.29 -2.87 -1.87
C LEU A 69 -5.29 -2.08 -1.01
N GLU A 70 -5.87 -1.00 -1.54
CA GLU A 70 -6.96 -0.24 -0.92
C GLU A 70 -8.16 -1.15 -0.63
N ASP A 71 -8.63 -1.91 -1.62
CA ASP A 71 -9.70 -2.90 -1.45
C ASP A 71 -9.41 -3.93 -0.34
N ARG A 72 -8.13 -4.30 -0.14
CA ARG A 72 -7.72 -5.24 0.91
C ARG A 72 -7.68 -4.58 2.27
N MET A 73 -7.36 -3.29 2.34
CA MET A 73 -7.37 -2.51 3.57
C MET A 73 -8.80 -2.31 4.05
N ASP A 74 -9.74 -1.95 3.16
CA ASP A 74 -11.16 -1.82 3.51
C ASP A 74 -11.72 -3.13 4.09
N ARG A 75 -11.40 -4.26 3.46
CA ARG A 75 -11.79 -5.59 4.00
C ARG A 75 -11.09 -5.94 5.31
N LEU A 76 -9.91 -5.38 5.58
CA LEU A 76 -9.22 -5.58 6.85
C LEU A 76 -9.89 -4.76 7.96
N GLU A 77 -10.24 -3.52 7.69
CA GLU A 77 -10.98 -2.63 8.59
C GLU A 77 -12.32 -3.27 8.98
N ASP A 78 -13.12 -3.71 8.01
CA ASP A 78 -14.38 -4.44 8.25
C ASP A 78 -14.21 -5.67 9.16
N ARG A 79 -13.07 -6.36 9.08
CA ARG A 79 -12.78 -7.53 9.91
C ARG A 79 -12.36 -7.12 11.32
N MET A 80 -11.64 -6.01 11.45
CA MET A 80 -11.26 -5.44 12.75
C MET A 80 -12.50 -4.98 13.51
N ASP A 81 -13.42 -4.25 12.87
CA ASP A 81 -14.68 -3.80 13.49
C ASP A 81 -15.50 -4.97 14.04
N ARG A 82 -15.55 -6.08 13.28
CA ARG A 82 -16.23 -7.31 13.72
C ARG A 82 -15.52 -7.97 14.89
N LEU A 83 -14.18 -7.96 14.90
CA LEU A 83 -13.40 -8.50 16.02
C LEU A 83 -13.60 -7.67 17.28
N GLU A 84 -13.62 -6.34 17.17
CA GLU A 84 -13.91 -5.43 18.28
C GLU A 84 -15.31 -5.71 18.85
N THR A 85 -16.34 -5.79 18.01
CA THR A 85 -17.70 -6.13 18.45
C THR A 85 -17.77 -7.50 19.15
N LEU A 86 -17.00 -8.49 18.67
CA LEU A 86 -16.94 -9.80 19.31
C LEU A 86 -16.24 -9.75 20.66
N MET A 87 -15.19 -8.95 20.80
CA MET A 87 -14.48 -8.75 22.06
C MET A 87 -15.37 -8.04 23.08
N GLU A 88 -16.13 -7.01 22.69
CA GLU A 88 -17.12 -6.35 23.56
C GLU A 88 -18.13 -7.36 24.11
N ARG A 89 -18.75 -8.17 23.22
CA ARG A 89 -19.70 -9.21 23.63
C ARG A 89 -19.08 -10.27 24.54
N PHE A 90 -17.79 -10.55 24.37
CA PHE A 90 -17.08 -11.49 25.23
C PHE A 90 -16.82 -10.90 26.61
N ASP A 91 -16.44 -9.62 26.67
CA ASP A 91 -16.24 -8.89 27.93
C ASP A 91 -17.56 -8.79 28.72
N ASP A 92 -18.68 -8.47 28.05
CA ASP A 92 -20.02 -8.46 28.66
C ASP A 92 -20.37 -9.82 29.29
N ARG A 93 -20.13 -10.92 28.56
CA ARG A 93 -20.39 -12.28 29.06
C ARG A 93 -19.50 -12.62 30.25
N LEU A 94 -18.24 -12.20 30.25
CA LEU A 94 -17.35 -12.40 31.39
C LEU A 94 -17.79 -11.56 32.60
N HIS A 95 -18.26 -10.34 32.37
CA HIS A 95 -18.81 -9.48 33.40
C HIS A 95 -20.02 -10.13 34.08
N ASP A 96 -20.98 -10.61 33.28
CA ASP A 96 -22.17 -11.30 33.77
C ASP A 96 -21.80 -12.57 34.53
N PHE A 97 -20.90 -13.39 33.99
CA PHE A 97 -20.43 -14.60 34.64
C PHE A 97 -19.76 -14.32 36.00
N HIS A 98 -18.91 -13.29 36.07
CA HIS A 98 -18.32 -12.85 37.33
C HIS A 98 -19.38 -12.35 38.33
N GLY A 99 -20.41 -11.66 37.83
CA GLY A 99 -21.56 -11.23 38.62
C GLY A 99 -22.31 -12.41 39.24
N GLU A 100 -22.66 -13.40 38.43
CA GLU A 100 -23.36 -14.62 38.86
C GLU A 100 -22.54 -15.43 39.86
N LEU A 101 -21.24 -15.63 39.62
CA LEU A 101 -20.35 -16.31 40.56
C LEU A 101 -20.27 -15.58 41.91
N ARG A 102 -20.16 -14.25 41.88
CA ARG A 102 -20.13 -13.44 43.10
C ARG A 102 -21.45 -13.54 43.85
N GLN A 103 -22.57 -13.59 43.13
CA GLN A 103 -23.89 -13.79 43.73
C GLN A 103 -24.00 -15.18 44.35
N GLN A 104 -23.71 -16.26 43.61
CA GLN A 104 -23.70 -17.63 44.14
C GLN A 104 -22.83 -17.76 45.39
N THR A 105 -21.61 -17.19 45.36
CA THR A 105 -20.70 -17.21 46.51
C THR A 105 -21.32 -16.52 47.72
N ARG A 106 -21.96 -15.35 47.53
CA ARG A 106 -22.67 -14.63 48.61
C ARG A 106 -23.81 -15.46 49.17
N THR A 107 -24.68 -16.01 48.31
CA THR A 107 -25.84 -16.79 48.75
C THR A 107 -25.40 -18.05 49.50
N PHE A 108 -24.37 -18.74 49.00
CA PHE A 108 -23.81 -19.92 49.66
C PHE A 108 -23.23 -19.58 51.04
N VAL A 109 -22.43 -18.51 51.15
CA VAL A 109 -21.85 -18.08 52.44
C VAL A 109 -22.94 -17.68 53.43
N LEU A 110 -23.97 -16.96 52.98
CA LEU A 110 -25.11 -16.59 53.84
C LEU A 110 -25.89 -17.83 54.30
N ALA A 111 -26.16 -18.79 53.41
CA ALA A 111 -26.86 -20.02 53.74
C ALA A 111 -26.05 -20.95 54.66
N SER A 112 -24.72 -21.03 54.48
CA SER A 112 -23.86 -21.86 55.32
C SER A 112 -23.72 -21.26 56.73
N THR A 113 -23.58 -19.94 56.83
CA THR A 113 -23.48 -19.24 58.12
C THR A 113 -24.80 -19.24 58.89
N SER A 114 -25.95 -19.08 58.22
CA SER A 114 -27.26 -19.22 58.87
C SER A 114 -27.46 -20.64 59.43
N SER A 115 -27.06 -21.66 58.66
CA SER A 115 -27.15 -23.06 59.10
C SER A 115 -26.24 -23.34 60.29
N ALA A 116 -24.98 -22.88 60.26
CA ALA A 116 -24.04 -23.02 61.36
C ALA A 116 -24.52 -22.33 62.65
N ALA A 117 -25.11 -21.14 62.53
CA ALA A 117 -25.68 -20.42 63.67
C ALA A 117 -26.85 -21.17 64.32
N ILE A 118 -27.77 -21.73 63.52
CA ILE A 118 -28.91 -22.52 64.01
C ILE A 118 -28.42 -23.77 64.76
N VAL A 119 -27.47 -24.51 64.17
CA VAL A 119 -26.90 -25.71 64.81
C VAL A 119 -26.23 -25.37 66.15
N ALA A 120 -25.47 -24.26 66.21
CA ALA A 120 -24.84 -23.80 67.44
C ALA A 120 -25.87 -23.43 68.52
N MET A 121 -26.95 -22.74 68.16
CA MET A 121 -28.03 -22.38 69.08
C MET A 121 -28.74 -23.61 69.66
N VAL A 122 -29.08 -24.60 68.81
CA VAL A 122 -29.73 -25.85 69.26
C VAL A 122 -28.81 -26.63 70.20
N SER A 123 -27.52 -26.73 69.84
CA SER A 123 -26.52 -27.42 70.66
C SER A 123 -26.38 -26.78 72.03
N PHE A 124 -26.36 -25.45 72.09
CA PHE A 124 -26.28 -24.70 73.35
C PHE A 124 -27.53 -24.88 74.21
N ALA A 125 -28.73 -24.82 73.61
CA ALA A 125 -29.98 -25.06 74.32
C ALA A 125 -30.06 -26.49 74.88
N ALA A 126 -29.66 -27.49 74.10
CA ALA A 126 -29.61 -28.89 74.54
C ALA A 126 -28.62 -29.11 75.70
N ALA A 127 -27.44 -28.45 75.66
CA ALA A 127 -26.46 -28.51 76.73
C ALA A 127 -26.93 -27.83 78.02
N SER A 128 -27.79 -26.80 77.94
CA SER A 128 -28.32 -26.09 79.11
C SER A 128 -29.44 -26.84 79.85
N LEU A 129 -30.00 -27.90 79.25
CA LEU A 129 -31.14 -28.65 79.79
C LEU A 129 -30.73 -29.92 80.56
N ILE A 130 -29.43 -30.23 80.63
CA ILE A 130 -28.82 -31.38 81.33
C ILE A 130 -28.12 -30.85 82.58
#